data_AF-A0A935R2A8-F1
#
_entry.id   AF-A0A935R2A8-F1
#
_cell.length_a   1.000
_cell.length_b   1.000
_cell.length_c   1.000
_cell.angle_alpha   90.00
_cell.angle_beta   90.00
_cell.angle_gamma   90.00
#
_symmetry.space_group_name_H-M   'P 1'
#
loop_
_entity.id
_entity.type
_entity.pdbx_description
1 polymer ?
#
loop_
_entity_poly.entity_id
_entity_poly.type
_entity_poly.pdbx_seq_one_letter_code
_entity_poly.pdbx_strand_id
1 'polypeptide(L)'
;MVSVAGADGTVSRAEVQTLLKIFALLGLPEEAVYAQVHQLGGESMANTRATKEPVVVRQGAPSEAGFSIPARPTATSDAGAAGRPEVGRIQLDMARVQAQVAESARASAVLADIFRGDEEQAPPPPPPPSGPSIAGLDSGHSAMLLALSGVASMERDEWARRCAELGLMPDGAIDTLNEAALDIVGDPLISGDDPLLIDTDVFGSIPQ
;
A
#
# COMPACT_ATOMS: atom_id res chain seq x y z
N MET A 1 -2.91 39.80 -2.38
CA MET A 1 -3.86 39.26 -1.37
C MET A 1 -3.61 37.77 -1.18
N VAL A 2 -3.79 36.93 -2.21
CA VAL A 2 -3.53 35.46 -2.11
C VAL A 2 -2.05 35.14 -1.87
N SER A 3 -1.11 35.94 -2.38
CA SER A 3 0.33 35.80 -2.12
C SER A 3 0.74 35.97 -0.66
N VAL A 4 -0.05 36.69 0.15
CA VAL A 4 0.22 36.88 1.59
C VAL A 4 -0.30 35.68 2.39
N ALA A 5 -1.41 35.08 1.94
CA ALA A 5 -1.94 33.86 2.55
C ALA A 5 -1.08 32.62 2.26
N GLY A 6 -0.40 32.58 1.11
CA GLY A 6 0.55 31.50 0.79
C GLY A 6 1.99 31.74 1.22
N ALA A 7 2.27 32.75 2.06
CA ALA A 7 3.63 33.08 2.50
C ALA A 7 4.27 31.98 3.38
N ASP A 8 3.45 31.13 4.02
CA ASP A 8 3.87 29.98 4.81
C ASP A 8 4.04 28.69 3.98
N GLY A 9 3.98 28.80 2.65
CA GLY A 9 4.23 27.68 1.72
C GLY A 9 3.11 26.64 1.63
N THR A 10 2.08 26.73 2.47
CA THR A 10 0.86 25.92 2.40
C THR A 10 -0.38 26.81 2.51
N VAL A 11 -1.47 26.42 1.85
CA VAL A 11 -2.75 27.15 1.90
C VAL A 11 -3.79 26.22 2.51
N SER A 12 -4.21 26.50 3.75
CA SER A 12 -5.14 25.66 4.51
C SER A 12 -6.61 25.90 4.13
N ARG A 13 -7.48 24.93 4.43
CA ARG A 13 -8.94 25.03 4.16
C ARG A 13 -9.58 26.25 4.83
N ALA A 14 -9.13 26.62 6.03
CA ALA A 14 -9.63 27.77 6.77
C ALA A 14 -9.25 29.11 6.12
N GLU A 15 -8.05 29.19 5.53
CA GLU A 15 -7.59 30.38 4.80
C GLU A 15 -8.32 30.53 3.47
N VAL A 16 -8.58 29.43 2.75
CA VAL A 16 -9.40 29.46 1.52
C VAL A 16 -10.80 29.98 1.83
N GLN A 17 -11.42 29.55 2.93
CA GLN A 17 -12.73 30.05 3.36
C GLN A 17 -12.71 31.54 3.70
N THR A 18 -11.61 32.04 4.26
CA THR A 18 -11.44 33.46 4.56
C THR A 18 -11.25 34.28 3.29
N LEU A 19 -10.48 33.78 2.32
CA LEU A 19 -10.30 34.40 1.01
C LEU A 19 -11.62 34.47 0.23
N LEU A 20 -12.44 33.41 0.26
CA LEU A 20 -13.77 33.41 -0.37
C LEU A 20 -14.67 34.51 0.21
N LYS A 21 -14.72 34.66 1.53
CA LYS A 21 -15.49 35.73 2.19
C LYS A 21 -15.01 37.11 1.78
N ILE A 22 -13.70 37.33 1.70
CA ILE A 22 -13.13 38.62 1.29
C ILE A 22 -13.45 38.92 -0.18
N PHE A 23 -13.36 37.92 -1.06
CA PHE A 23 -13.68 38.09 -2.49
C PHE A 23 -15.16 38.39 -2.69
N ALA A 24 -16.06 37.73 -1.96
CA ALA A 24 -17.49 38.03 -1.96
C ALA A 24 -17.77 39.48 -1.52
N LEU A 25 -17.10 39.95 -0.45
CA LEU A 25 -17.24 41.34 0.02
C LEU A 25 -16.71 42.38 -0.99
N LEU A 26 -15.73 42.01 -1.80
CA LEU A 26 -15.16 42.86 -2.86
C LEU A 26 -15.91 42.73 -4.20
N GLY A 27 -16.95 41.89 -4.28
CA GLY A 27 -17.73 41.64 -5.50
C GLY A 27 -16.98 40.88 -6.59
N LEU A 28 -15.94 40.14 -6.22
CA LEU A 28 -15.13 39.34 -7.14
C LEU A 28 -15.67 37.89 -7.19
N PRO A 29 -15.56 37.22 -8.35
CA PRO A 29 -16.03 35.84 -8.48
C PRO A 29 -15.16 34.88 -7.66
N GLU A 30 -15.79 33.95 -6.97
CA GLU A 30 -15.13 32.94 -6.14
C GLU A 30 -14.20 32.02 -6.94
N GLU A 31 -14.51 31.79 -8.22
CA GLU A 31 -13.68 31.04 -9.17
C GLU A 31 -12.27 31.64 -9.33
N ALA A 32 -12.13 32.96 -9.16
CA ALA A 32 -10.84 33.65 -9.24
C ALA A 32 -9.93 33.33 -8.04
N VAL A 33 -10.49 32.95 -6.88
CA VAL A 33 -9.71 32.51 -5.71
C VAL A 33 -8.99 31.21 -6.05
N TYR A 34 -9.71 30.22 -6.58
CA TYR A 34 -9.15 28.93 -6.94
C TYR A 34 -8.13 29.02 -8.08
N ALA A 35 -8.41 29.85 -9.10
CA ALA A 35 -7.46 30.10 -10.19
C ALA A 35 -6.14 30.74 -9.68
N GLN A 36 -6.22 31.68 -8.73
CA GLN A 36 -5.03 32.31 -8.15
C GLN A 36 -4.28 31.41 -7.16
N VAL A 37 -4.98 30.55 -6.40
CA VAL A 37 -4.33 29.54 -5.54
C VAL A 37 -3.60 28.49 -6.39
N HIS A 38 -4.17 28.09 -7.53
CA HIS A 38 -3.49 27.21 -8.49
C HIS A 38 -2.28 27.87 -9.15
N GLN A 39 -2.35 29.16 -9.48
CA GLN A 39 -1.18 29.91 -9.96
C GLN A 39 -0.10 30.02 -8.88
N LEU A 40 -0.46 30.32 -7.63
CA LEU A 40 0.50 30.42 -6.53
C LEU A 40 1.12 29.06 -6.16
N GLY A 41 0.33 27.99 -6.16
CA GLY A 41 0.82 26.61 -6.01
C GLY A 41 1.70 26.17 -7.18
N GLY A 42 1.41 26.67 -8.39
CA GLY A 42 2.22 26.50 -9.59
C GLY A 42 3.51 27.33 -9.60
N GLU A 43 3.54 28.49 -8.94
CA GLU A 43 4.72 29.35 -8.76
C GLU A 43 5.63 28.85 -7.63
N SER A 44 5.06 28.32 -6.54
CA SER A 44 5.82 27.58 -5.52
C SER A 44 6.38 26.26 -6.08
N MET A 45 5.68 25.64 -7.04
CA MET A 45 6.18 24.59 -7.92
C MET A 45 6.91 25.10 -9.17
N ALA A 46 7.17 26.41 -9.34
CA ALA A 46 8.04 26.89 -10.44
C ALA A 46 9.51 26.64 -10.12
N ASN A 47 9.85 26.32 -8.86
CA ASN A 47 11.12 25.71 -8.48
C ASN A 47 11.06 24.17 -8.45
N THR A 48 9.93 23.58 -8.84
CA THR A 48 9.82 22.14 -9.12
C THR A 48 9.02 21.97 -10.40
N ARG A 49 9.45 22.69 -11.43
CA ARG A 49 9.01 22.42 -12.79
C ARG A 49 9.37 20.97 -13.06
N ALA A 50 8.35 20.11 -13.03
CA ALA A 50 8.33 18.82 -13.70
C ALA A 50 8.49 19.08 -15.21
N THR A 51 9.68 19.52 -15.60
CA THR A 51 10.21 19.30 -16.92
C THR A 51 10.42 17.79 -17.02
N LYS A 52 9.87 17.16 -18.05
CA LYS A 52 10.24 15.80 -18.47
C LYS A 52 11.65 15.83 -19.07
N GLU A 53 12.61 16.45 -18.38
CA GLU A 53 13.98 16.58 -18.84
C GLU A 53 14.92 16.07 -17.74
N PRO A 54 15.96 15.31 -18.10
CA PRO A 54 16.88 14.74 -17.10
C PRO A 54 17.51 15.84 -16.25
N VAL A 55 17.36 15.75 -14.93
CA VAL A 55 18.04 16.63 -13.98
C VAL A 55 19.53 16.31 -14.01
N VAL A 56 20.32 17.22 -14.58
CA VAL A 56 21.78 17.04 -14.72
C VAL A 56 22.45 17.35 -13.37
N VAL A 57 22.82 16.31 -12.63
CA VAL A 57 23.58 16.45 -11.39
C VAL A 57 25.04 16.69 -11.73
N ARG A 58 25.46 17.97 -11.78
CA ARG A 58 26.83 18.46 -12.02
C ARG A 58 27.37 18.13 -13.43
N GLN A 59 27.55 19.17 -14.26
CA GLN A 59 28.26 19.01 -15.53
C GLN A 59 29.71 18.57 -15.26
N GLY A 60 30.13 17.45 -15.86
CA GLY A 60 31.51 17.00 -15.81
C GLY A 60 32.40 18.01 -16.52
N ALA A 61 33.36 18.61 -15.81
CA ALA A 61 34.40 19.40 -16.45
C ALA A 61 35.20 18.48 -17.40
N PRO A 62 35.56 18.92 -18.62
CA PRO A 62 36.43 18.17 -19.48
C PRO A 62 37.77 17.99 -18.77
N SER A 63 38.03 16.80 -18.24
CA SER A 63 39.35 16.44 -17.73
C SER A 63 40.28 16.34 -18.94
N GLU A 64 41.22 17.28 -19.06
CA GLU A 64 42.39 17.06 -19.91
C GLU A 64 43.08 15.77 -19.44
N ALA A 65 43.33 14.85 -20.38
CA ALA A 65 43.77 13.48 -20.20
C ALA A 65 42.69 12.48 -19.72
N GLY A 66 41.92 11.95 -20.69
CA GLY A 66 41.16 10.72 -20.50
C GLY A 66 42.08 9.52 -20.22
N PHE A 67 41.63 8.59 -19.36
CA PHE A 67 42.28 7.30 -19.21
C PHE A 67 41.97 6.42 -20.42
N SER A 68 43.01 5.91 -21.08
CA SER A 68 42.83 4.97 -22.19
C SER A 68 42.18 3.69 -21.70
N ILE A 69 41.01 3.36 -22.26
CA ILE A 69 40.36 2.07 -22.01
C ILE A 69 41.25 0.97 -22.58
N PRO A 70 41.64 -0.06 -21.78
CA PRO A 70 42.40 -1.19 -22.29
C PRO A 70 41.63 -1.86 -23.43
N ALA A 71 42.32 -2.14 -24.54
CA ALA A 71 41.71 -2.80 -25.68
C ALA A 71 41.08 -4.14 -25.26
N ARG A 72 39.84 -4.38 -25.72
CA ARG A 72 39.14 -5.66 -25.55
C ARG A 72 40.04 -6.78 -26.08
N PRO A 73 40.38 -7.80 -25.30
CA PRO A 73 41.13 -8.94 -25.82
C PRO A 73 40.24 -9.63 -26.84
N THR A 74 40.63 -9.58 -28.12
CA THR A 74 40.05 -10.44 -29.14
C THR A 74 40.39 -11.87 -28.75
N ALA A 75 39.38 -12.63 -28.36
CA ALA A 75 39.47 -14.07 -28.40
C ALA A 75 39.68 -14.47 -29.87
N THR A 76 40.93 -14.70 -30.24
CA THR A 76 41.27 -15.55 -31.37
C THR A 76 42.08 -16.67 -30.78
N SER A 77 41.48 -17.85 -30.86
CA SER A 77 42.13 -19.13 -30.74
C SER A 77 43.39 -19.17 -31.59
N ASP A 78 44.39 -19.82 -31.03
CA ASP A 78 45.60 -20.35 -31.64
C ASP A 78 46.85 -19.47 -31.80
N ALA A 79 47.95 -20.09 -31.37
CA ALA A 79 49.37 -19.84 -31.63
C ALA A 79 50.05 -18.61 -31.03
N GLY A 80 50.71 -18.86 -29.89
CA GLY A 80 52.13 -18.50 -29.66
C GLY A 80 52.49 -17.03 -29.46
N ALA A 81 52.78 -16.64 -28.21
CA ALA A 81 54.01 -15.94 -27.81
C ALA A 81 53.95 -15.49 -26.34
N ALA A 82 55.08 -15.67 -25.69
CA ALA A 82 55.43 -15.30 -24.32
C ALA A 82 54.93 -13.93 -23.81
N GLY A 83 54.52 -13.92 -22.53
CA GLY A 83 54.68 -12.76 -21.65
C GLY A 83 53.42 -11.94 -21.34
N ARG A 84 52.59 -12.40 -20.38
CA ARG A 84 51.85 -11.56 -19.42
C ARG A 84 51.34 -12.42 -18.26
N PRO A 85 51.30 -11.91 -17.01
CA PRO A 85 50.93 -12.70 -15.84
C PRO A 85 49.44 -13.04 -15.90
N GLU A 86 49.12 -14.31 -15.74
CA GLU A 86 47.75 -14.82 -15.66
C GLU A 86 47.04 -14.16 -14.49
N VAL A 87 46.04 -13.31 -14.75
CA VAL A 87 45.11 -12.90 -13.70
C VAL A 87 44.35 -14.17 -13.31
N GLY A 88 44.69 -14.69 -12.13
CA GLY A 88 44.35 -16.00 -11.66
C GLY A 88 42.87 -16.32 -11.84
N ARG A 89 42.61 -17.43 -12.54
CA ARG A 89 41.34 -18.16 -12.48
C ARG A 89 40.88 -18.24 -11.02
N ILE A 90 39.70 -17.72 -10.70
CA ILE A 90 39.09 -17.87 -9.37
C ILE A 90 38.83 -19.36 -9.19
N GLN A 91 39.63 -20.00 -8.34
CA GLN A 91 39.52 -21.43 -8.08
C GLN A 91 38.64 -21.61 -6.85
N LEU A 92 37.45 -22.18 -7.07
CA LEU A 92 36.50 -22.45 -5.99
C LEU A 92 37.06 -23.56 -5.10
N ASP A 93 37.06 -23.31 -3.80
CA ASP A 93 37.34 -24.33 -2.80
C ASP A 93 36.10 -25.21 -2.63
N MET A 94 36.12 -26.37 -3.29
CA MET A 94 35.00 -27.30 -3.28
C MET A 94 34.71 -27.87 -1.90
N ALA A 95 35.68 -27.90 -0.97
CA ALA A 95 35.45 -28.33 0.40
C ALA A 95 34.59 -27.32 1.16
N ARG A 96 34.83 -26.02 0.95
CA ARG A 96 34.00 -24.94 1.53
C ARG A 96 32.59 -24.93 0.96
N VAL A 97 32.43 -25.14 -0.34
CA VAL A 97 31.11 -25.24 -0.99
C VAL A 97 30.31 -26.40 -0.39
N GLN A 98 30.92 -27.58 -0.26
CA GLN A 98 30.26 -28.75 0.32
C GLN A 98 29.85 -28.52 1.78
N ALA A 99 30.71 -27.88 2.57
CA ALA A 99 30.39 -27.52 3.95
C ALA A 99 29.17 -26.57 4.04
N GLN A 100 29.14 -25.53 3.19
CA GLN A 100 28.02 -24.58 3.13
C GLN A 100 26.71 -25.26 2.72
N VAL A 101 26.75 -26.15 1.71
CA VAL A 101 25.57 -26.90 1.26
C VAL A 101 25.04 -27.81 2.37
N ALA A 102 25.92 -28.50 3.11
CA ALA A 102 25.53 -29.37 4.22
C ALA A 102 24.94 -28.59 5.41
N GLU A 103 25.41 -27.37 5.67
CA GLU A 103 24.81 -26.47 6.65
C GLU A 103 23.42 -26.00 6.24
N SER A 104 23.26 -25.52 4.99
CA SER A 104 21.95 -25.13 4.45
C SER A 104 20.94 -26.29 4.43
N ALA A 105 21.39 -27.51 4.12
CA ALA A 105 20.53 -28.70 4.19
C ALA A 105 20.03 -28.99 5.60
N ARG A 106 20.90 -28.84 6.62
CA ARG A 106 20.51 -29.02 8.03
C ARG A 106 19.52 -27.95 8.51
N ALA A 107 19.77 -26.69 8.17
CA ALA A 107 18.85 -25.60 8.49
C ALA A 107 17.47 -25.82 7.82
N SER A 108 17.46 -26.23 6.55
CA SER A 108 16.23 -26.55 5.82
C SER A 108 15.47 -27.71 6.45
N ALA A 109 16.16 -28.75 6.92
CA ALA A 109 15.53 -29.88 7.59
C ALA A 109 14.85 -29.47 8.91
N VAL A 110 15.49 -28.61 9.71
CA VAL A 110 14.89 -28.08 10.95
C VAL A 110 13.67 -27.21 10.65
N LEU A 111 13.76 -26.32 9.66
CA LEU A 111 12.61 -25.51 9.24
C LEU A 111 11.48 -26.38 8.69
N ALA A 112 11.79 -27.38 7.88
CA ALA A 112 10.80 -28.31 7.36
C ALA A 112 10.10 -29.10 8.49
N ASP A 113 10.76 -29.34 9.62
CA ASP A 113 10.16 -29.95 10.81
C ASP A 113 9.26 -28.96 11.55
N ILE A 114 9.73 -27.72 11.79
CA ILE A 114 8.94 -26.64 12.42
C ILE A 114 7.66 -26.33 11.62
N PHE A 115 7.76 -26.31 10.29
CA PHE A 115 6.65 -25.99 9.40
C PHE A 115 5.85 -27.22 8.94
N ARG A 116 6.22 -28.43 9.39
CA ARG A 116 5.36 -29.63 9.27
C ARG A 116 4.29 -29.59 10.36
N GLY A 117 3.64 -28.43 10.53
CA GLY A 117 2.58 -28.24 11.50
C GLY A 117 1.65 -29.45 11.46
N ASP A 118 1.24 -29.92 12.64
CA ASP A 118 0.21 -30.95 12.76
C ASP A 118 -0.87 -30.61 11.74
N GLU A 119 -0.99 -31.43 10.70
CA GLU A 119 -2.13 -31.38 9.80
C GLU A 119 -3.31 -31.84 10.65
N GLU A 120 -3.77 -30.95 11.53
CA GLU A 120 -5.10 -31.02 12.10
C GLU A 120 -6.00 -30.95 10.88
N GLN A 121 -6.42 -32.13 10.46
CA GLN A 121 -7.29 -32.37 9.32
C GLN A 121 -8.37 -31.30 9.36
N ALA A 122 -8.25 -30.32 8.46
CA ALA A 122 -9.20 -29.23 8.40
C ALA A 122 -10.60 -29.88 8.39
N PRO A 123 -11.49 -29.51 9.33
CA PRO A 123 -12.82 -30.08 9.34
C PRO A 123 -13.41 -29.94 7.94
N PRO A 124 -14.17 -30.95 7.47
CA PRO A 124 -14.76 -30.89 6.14
C PRO A 124 -15.44 -29.53 5.97
N PRO A 125 -15.27 -28.87 4.80
CA PRO A 125 -15.82 -27.54 4.59
C PRO A 125 -17.29 -27.57 5.00
N PRO A 126 -17.74 -26.59 5.82
CA PRO A 126 -19.13 -26.53 6.21
C PRO A 126 -20.00 -26.60 4.95
N PRO A 127 -21.19 -27.24 5.03
CA PRO A 127 -22.11 -27.27 3.89
C PRO A 127 -22.31 -25.84 3.39
N PRO A 128 -22.46 -25.65 2.06
CA PRO A 128 -22.60 -24.32 1.51
C PRO A 128 -23.71 -23.58 2.26
N PRO A 129 -23.46 -22.31 2.62
CA PRO A 129 -24.40 -21.49 3.36
C PRO A 129 -25.75 -21.53 2.66
N SER A 130 -26.70 -22.26 3.26
CA SER A 130 -28.05 -22.46 2.71
C SER A 130 -28.97 -21.46 3.37
N GLY A 131 -28.89 -20.20 2.92
CA GLY A 131 -29.65 -19.09 3.47
C GLY A 131 -29.74 -17.93 2.46
N PRO A 132 -30.59 -16.93 2.72
CA PRO A 132 -30.62 -15.71 1.91
C PRO A 132 -29.24 -15.05 1.96
N SER A 133 -28.71 -14.74 0.78
CA SER A 133 -27.51 -13.90 0.64
C SER A 133 -27.95 -12.47 0.43
N ILE A 134 -27.38 -11.57 1.21
CA ILE A 134 -27.65 -10.14 1.14
C ILE A 134 -26.40 -9.48 0.58
N ALA A 135 -26.53 -8.61 -0.41
CA ALA A 135 -25.38 -7.86 -0.94
C ALA A 135 -24.18 -8.72 -1.41
N GLY A 136 -24.40 -9.99 -1.78
CA GLY A 136 -23.31 -10.91 -2.17
C GLY A 136 -22.58 -11.58 -1.00
N LEU A 137 -23.01 -11.32 0.24
CA LEU A 137 -22.50 -11.97 1.45
C LEU A 137 -22.98 -13.42 1.56
N ASP A 138 -22.17 -14.27 2.19
CA ASP A 138 -22.62 -15.60 2.58
C ASP A 138 -23.70 -15.55 3.70
N SER A 139 -24.30 -16.70 4.03
CA SER A 139 -25.40 -16.74 5.00
C SER A 139 -24.99 -16.32 6.41
N GLY A 140 -23.73 -16.54 6.80
CA GLY A 140 -23.23 -16.15 8.12
C GLY A 140 -23.15 -14.63 8.22
N HIS A 141 -22.48 -14.00 7.26
CA HIS A 141 -22.38 -12.54 7.22
C HIS A 141 -23.73 -11.86 6.94
N SER A 142 -24.60 -12.46 6.13
CA SER A 142 -25.97 -11.96 5.90
C SER A 142 -26.80 -12.01 7.19
N ALA A 143 -26.71 -13.09 7.97
CA ALA A 143 -27.37 -13.19 9.28
C ALA A 143 -26.82 -12.15 10.27
N MET A 144 -25.50 -11.92 10.26
CA MET A 144 -24.88 -10.90 11.09
C MET A 144 -25.39 -9.50 10.72
N LEU A 145 -25.43 -9.17 9.42
CA LEU A 145 -25.93 -7.89 8.92
C LEU A 145 -27.37 -7.64 9.39
N LEU A 146 -28.27 -8.63 9.26
CA LEU A 146 -29.64 -8.51 9.75
C LEU A 146 -29.70 -8.26 11.27
N ALA A 147 -28.80 -8.88 12.04
CA ALA A 147 -28.72 -8.69 13.50
C ALA A 147 -28.20 -7.29 13.92
N LEU A 148 -27.62 -6.53 12.99
CA LEU A 148 -27.21 -5.14 13.21
C LEU A 148 -28.36 -4.13 13.03
N SER A 149 -29.53 -4.57 12.54
CA SER A 149 -30.68 -3.69 12.33
C SER A 149 -31.09 -2.95 13.61
N GLY A 150 -30.94 -1.63 13.63
CA GLY A 150 -31.31 -0.76 14.74
C GLY A 150 -30.25 -0.66 15.85
N VAL A 151 -29.06 -1.25 15.67
CA VAL A 151 -27.94 -1.11 16.59
C VAL A 151 -27.02 0.01 16.08
N ALA A 152 -26.78 1.04 16.90
CA ALA A 152 -25.88 2.15 16.55
C ALA A 152 -24.45 1.96 17.08
N SER A 153 -24.30 1.20 18.17
CA SER A 153 -23.00 0.89 18.77
C SER A 153 -23.08 -0.41 19.58
N MET A 154 -21.97 -1.14 19.67
CA MET A 154 -21.85 -2.34 20.51
C MET A 154 -20.42 -2.52 21.03
N GLU A 155 -20.28 -3.13 22.21
CA GLU A 155 -18.95 -3.46 22.75
C GLU A 155 -18.30 -4.59 21.96
N ARG A 156 -16.96 -4.60 21.91
CA ARG A 156 -16.22 -5.62 21.15
C ARG A 156 -16.45 -7.04 21.68
N ASP A 157 -16.68 -7.19 22.98
CA ASP A 157 -17.02 -8.48 23.61
C ASP A 157 -18.43 -8.97 23.24
N GLU A 158 -19.37 -8.07 22.99
CA GLU A 158 -20.70 -8.44 22.47
C GLU A 158 -20.60 -8.89 21.01
N TRP A 159 -19.85 -8.14 20.20
CA TRP A 159 -19.58 -8.51 18.80
C TRP A 159 -18.93 -9.89 18.69
N ALA A 160 -17.90 -10.17 19.49
CA ALA A 160 -17.22 -11.45 19.48
C ALA A 160 -18.15 -12.62 19.84
N ARG A 161 -19.07 -12.43 20.79
CA ARG A 161 -20.08 -13.45 21.15
C ARG A 161 -21.04 -13.72 20.00
N ARG A 162 -21.56 -12.67 19.34
CA ARG A 162 -22.43 -12.82 18.16
C ARG A 162 -21.71 -13.53 17.02
N CYS A 163 -20.43 -13.20 16.79
CA CYS A 163 -19.61 -13.88 15.78
C CYS A 163 -19.45 -15.37 16.09
N ALA A 164 -19.19 -15.72 17.35
CA ALA A 164 -19.04 -17.11 17.78
C ALA A 164 -20.32 -17.94 17.57
N GLU A 165 -21.51 -17.34 17.79
CA GLU A 165 -22.80 -17.99 17.52
C GLU A 165 -23.00 -18.33 16.03
N LEU A 166 -22.41 -17.53 15.12
CA LEU A 166 -22.48 -17.70 13.68
C LEU A 166 -21.26 -18.43 13.09
N GLY A 167 -20.29 -18.82 13.92
CA GLY A 167 -19.03 -19.44 13.47
C GLY A 167 -18.12 -18.49 12.68
N LEU A 168 -18.25 -17.19 12.88
CA LEU A 168 -17.45 -16.16 12.22
C LEU A 168 -16.26 -15.72 13.08
N MET A 169 -15.17 -15.32 12.43
CA MET A 169 -14.06 -14.64 13.09
C MET A 169 -14.42 -13.17 13.31
N PRO A 170 -14.25 -12.59 14.52
CA PRO A 170 -14.71 -11.23 14.80
C PRO A 170 -14.15 -10.16 13.86
N ASP A 171 -12.83 -10.14 13.66
CA ASP A 171 -12.18 -9.15 12.79
C ASP A 171 -12.49 -9.42 11.31
N GLY A 172 -12.48 -10.70 10.89
CA GLY A 172 -12.84 -11.07 9.53
C GLY A 172 -14.28 -10.72 9.16
N ALA A 173 -15.21 -10.77 10.12
CA ALA A 173 -16.59 -10.36 9.91
C ALA A 173 -16.72 -8.84 9.73
N ILE A 174 -15.93 -8.04 10.47
CA ILE A 174 -15.87 -6.58 10.29
C ILE A 174 -15.35 -6.26 8.89
N ASP A 175 -14.25 -6.89 8.49
CA ASP A 175 -13.64 -6.68 7.17
C ASP A 175 -14.61 -7.02 6.03
N THR A 176 -15.25 -8.19 6.10
CA THR A 176 -16.18 -8.67 5.07
C THR A 176 -17.41 -7.77 4.93
N LEU A 177 -17.98 -7.32 6.06
CA LEU A 177 -19.12 -6.40 6.05
C LEU A 177 -18.74 -5.01 5.55
N ASN A 178 -17.57 -4.51 5.95
CA ASN A 178 -17.07 -3.22 5.48
C ASN A 178 -16.74 -3.23 4.00
N GLU A 179 -16.14 -4.31 3.48
CA GLU A 179 -15.90 -4.47 2.04
C GLU A 179 -17.20 -4.45 1.25
N ALA A 180 -18.22 -5.20 1.69
CA ALA A 180 -19.54 -5.18 1.05
C ALA A 180 -20.22 -3.80 1.11
N ALA A 181 -20.08 -3.08 2.22
CA ALA A 181 -20.60 -1.73 2.36
C ALA A 181 -19.86 -0.72 1.46
N LEU A 182 -18.54 -0.83 1.37
CA LEU A 182 -17.71 -0.01 0.48
C LEU A 182 -18.06 -0.25 -1.00
N ASP A 183 -18.33 -1.48 -1.40
CA ASP A 183 -18.71 -1.80 -2.78
C ASP A 183 -20.07 -1.22 -3.19
N ILE A 184 -21.00 -1.07 -2.25
CA ILE A 184 -22.38 -0.63 -2.53
C ILE A 184 -22.55 0.88 -2.29
N VAL A 185 -22.09 1.35 -1.14
CA VAL A 185 -22.33 2.71 -0.62
C VAL A 185 -21.08 3.58 -0.73
N GLY A 186 -19.89 2.96 -0.70
CA GLY A 186 -18.61 3.67 -0.75
C GLY A 186 -18.09 4.12 0.61
N ASP A 187 -18.70 3.67 1.71
CA ASP A 187 -18.26 3.96 3.09
C ASP A 187 -18.37 2.67 3.94
N PRO A 188 -17.54 2.48 4.99
CA PRO A 188 -17.58 1.27 5.81
C PRO A 188 -18.80 1.28 6.72
N LEU A 189 -19.36 0.10 6.97
CA LEU A 189 -20.52 -0.07 7.84
C LEU A 189 -20.15 0.05 9.33
N ILE A 190 -18.98 -0.48 9.71
CA ILE A 190 -18.51 -0.62 11.08
C ILE A 190 -17.19 0.14 11.23
N SER A 191 -17.12 1.01 12.24
CA SER A 191 -15.94 1.80 12.59
C SER A 191 -15.68 1.77 14.09
N GLY A 192 -14.51 2.25 14.53
CA GLY A 192 -14.11 2.19 15.95
C GLY A 192 -13.50 0.84 16.34
N ASP A 193 -13.01 0.77 17.57
CA ASP A 193 -12.32 -0.41 18.12
C ASP A 193 -13.09 -0.96 19.32
N ASP A 194 -13.35 -0.11 20.32
CA ASP A 194 -14.29 -0.41 21.40
C ASP A 194 -14.87 0.90 21.98
N PRO A 195 -16.19 1.16 21.87
CA PRO A 195 -17.20 0.33 21.20
C PRO A 195 -17.09 0.40 19.67
N LEU A 196 -17.57 -0.65 19.00
CA LEU A 196 -17.83 -0.63 17.57
C LEU A 196 -19.03 0.27 17.28
N LEU A 197 -18.87 1.16 16.31
CA LEU A 197 -19.87 2.12 15.84
C LEU A 197 -20.41 1.63 14.50
N ILE A 198 -21.74 1.56 14.40
CA ILE A 198 -22.43 1.11 13.19
C ILE A 198 -23.05 2.33 12.53
N ASP A 199 -22.67 2.58 11.27
CA ASP A 199 -23.23 3.68 10.50
C ASP A 199 -24.63 3.29 10.00
N THR A 200 -25.66 3.92 10.57
CA THR A 200 -27.07 3.65 10.25
C THR A 200 -27.46 4.15 8.87
N ASP A 201 -26.77 5.16 8.34
CA ASP A 201 -27.04 5.71 7.00
C ASP A 201 -26.50 4.76 5.93
N VAL A 202 -25.30 4.21 6.16
CA VAL A 202 -24.72 3.13 5.34
C VAL A 202 -25.60 1.88 5.43
N PHE A 203 -25.98 1.46 6.64
CA PHE A 203 -26.85 0.30 6.86
C PHE A 203 -28.16 0.39 6.07
N GLY A 204 -28.85 1.54 6.12
CA GLY A 204 -30.11 1.75 5.41
C GLY A 204 -29.99 1.79 3.89
N SER A 205 -28.78 1.96 3.36
CA SER A 205 -28.48 2.01 1.94
C SER A 205 -28.11 0.64 1.36
N ILE A 206 -27.74 -0.33 2.21
CA ILE A 206 -27.47 -1.71 1.80
C ILE A 206 -28.81 -2.43 1.56
N PRO A 207 -29.00 -3.10 0.40
CA PRO A 207 -30.22 -3.88 0.14
C PRO A 207 -30.38 -4.97 1.20
N GLN A 208 -31.61 -5.20 1.68
CA GLN A 208 -31.94 -6.19 2.72
C GLN A 208 -32.78 -7.33 2.14
#